data_AF-A0A2I4EHQ3-F1
#
_entry.id   AF-A0A2I4EHQ3-F1
#
_cell.length_a   1.000
_cell.length_b   1.000
_cell.length_c   1.000
_cell.angle_alpha   90.00
_cell.angle_beta   90.00
_cell.angle_gamma   90.00
#
_symmetry.space_group_name_H-M   'P 1'
#
loop_
_entity.id
_entity.type
_entity.pdbx_description
1 polymer ?
#
loop_
_entity_poly.entity_id
_entity_poly.type
_entity_poly.pdbx_seq_one_letter_code
_entity_poly.pdbx_strand_id
1 'polypeptide(L)'
;MKNISSSTAAQTLPTSSELTSKHWTYDVFLSFSEDDRNNFIGYLYCALVKDGIRTFTDKNALSRGGRIGDELLNAIRGSNISIVVFSKSYASSRWTLEKLVEILHCIKTGNHTLLPVFYHVDPSDVRNQTGTFTEAFARYEKLIPEDMERIKRWRAALTEAANYPGWNLDSFANGYYSTLSSLVLLDEFSNWILPLFGSAR
;
A
#
# COMPACT_ATOMS: atom_id res chain seq x y z
N MET A 1 32.37 58.70 38.19
CA MET A 1 31.37 57.79 38.79
C MET A 1 30.60 57.14 37.66
N LYS A 2 30.37 55.83 37.76
CA LYS A 2 30.18 54.88 36.66
C LYS A 2 28.83 55.04 35.95
N ASN A 3 28.86 55.10 34.62
CA ASN A 3 27.71 54.93 33.73
C ASN A 3 27.17 53.50 33.83
N ILE A 4 25.86 53.36 34.00
CA ILE A 4 25.15 52.08 33.93
C ILE A 4 24.67 51.94 32.48
N SER A 5 25.44 51.22 31.67
CA SER A 5 25.02 50.77 30.35
C SER A 5 24.21 49.48 30.50
N SER A 6 23.04 49.47 29.88
CA SER A 6 22.08 48.39 29.76
C SER A 6 22.70 47.12 29.15
N SER A 7 22.60 46.01 29.87
CA SER A 7 22.92 44.66 29.37
C SER A 7 21.79 44.18 28.47
N THR A 8 22.05 44.09 27.17
CA THR A 8 21.16 43.44 26.21
C THR A 8 21.55 41.97 26.16
N ALA A 9 20.80 41.11 26.85
CA ALA A 9 20.93 39.67 26.68
C ALA A 9 20.37 39.30 25.30
N ALA A 10 21.25 38.90 24.38
CA ALA A 10 20.84 38.30 23.12
C ALA A 10 20.04 37.04 23.42
N GLN A 11 18.73 37.09 23.20
CA GLN A 11 17.88 35.91 23.22
C GLN A 11 18.25 35.07 22.00
N THR A 12 18.97 33.98 22.23
CA THR A 12 19.24 32.96 21.22
C THR A 12 17.90 32.32 20.84
N LEU A 13 17.34 32.74 19.70
CA LEU A 13 16.23 32.07 19.06
C LEU A 13 16.66 30.64 18.72
N PRO A 14 15.92 29.59 19.11
CA PRO A 14 16.19 28.25 18.62
C PRO A 14 15.98 28.25 17.10
N THR A 15 17.08 28.18 16.37
CA THR A 15 17.09 28.02 14.92
C THR A 15 17.16 26.53 14.60
N SER A 16 16.47 26.19 13.51
CA SER A 16 16.44 24.91 12.83
C SER A 16 15.40 23.94 13.37
N SER A 17 14.29 23.94 12.65
CA SER A 17 13.35 22.84 12.49
C SER A 17 14.09 21.50 12.49
N GLU A 18 14.10 20.81 13.63
CA GLU A 18 14.17 19.35 13.62
C GLU A 18 12.83 18.85 13.07
N LEU A 19 12.67 18.96 11.76
CA LEU A 19 11.82 18.02 11.05
C LEU A 19 12.45 16.67 11.34
N THR A 20 11.89 15.93 12.29
CA THR A 20 12.27 14.54 12.52
C THR A 20 12.05 13.83 11.19
N SER A 21 13.13 13.65 10.42
CA SER A 21 13.09 12.89 9.19
C SER A 21 12.67 11.49 9.59
N LYS A 22 11.39 11.19 9.39
CA LYS A 22 10.82 9.91 9.79
C LYS A 22 11.48 8.87 8.89
N HIS A 23 12.53 8.24 9.40
CA HIS A 23 13.27 7.22 8.67
C HIS A 23 12.40 5.97 8.60
N TRP A 24 11.73 5.80 7.47
CA TRP A 24 10.98 4.59 7.18
C TRP A 24 11.95 3.40 7.05
N THR A 25 11.58 2.26 7.63
CA THR A 25 12.33 1.00 7.48
C THR A 25 12.31 0.55 6.02
N TYR A 26 11.16 0.72 5.36
CA TYR A 26 10.96 0.44 3.95
C TYR A 26 10.36 1.67 3.27
N ASP A 27 10.65 1.84 1.99
CA ASP A 27 10.03 2.88 1.18
C ASP A 27 8.63 2.41 0.74
N VAL A 28 8.49 1.11 0.46
CA VAL A 28 7.24 0.50 -0.01
C VAL A 28 6.90 -0.79 0.74
N PHE A 29 5.65 -0.92 1.14
CA PHE A 29 5.00 -2.19 1.44
C PHE A 29 4.17 -2.64 0.23
N LEU A 30 4.50 -3.79 -0.37
CA LEU A 30 3.76 -4.33 -1.52
C LEU A 30 2.80 -5.43 -1.08
N SER A 31 1.49 -5.13 -1.12
CA SER A 31 0.41 -6.05 -0.78
C SER A 31 -0.27 -6.61 -2.03
N PHE A 32 -0.39 -7.93 -2.11
CA PHE A 32 -1.03 -8.64 -3.21
C PHE A 32 -1.63 -9.96 -2.71
N SER A 33 -2.40 -10.63 -3.57
CA SER A 33 -2.89 -12.00 -3.34
C SER A 33 -1.76 -13.00 -3.58
N GLU A 34 -1.58 -13.97 -2.69
CA GLU A 34 -0.54 -15.01 -2.84
C GLU A 34 -0.65 -15.79 -4.17
N ASP A 35 -1.87 -15.94 -4.67
CA ASP A 35 -2.18 -16.62 -5.93
C ASP A 35 -1.58 -15.92 -7.17
N ASP A 36 -1.22 -14.64 -7.07
CA ASP A 36 -0.70 -13.83 -8.20
C ASP A 36 0.83 -13.66 -8.19
N ARG A 37 1.53 -14.39 -7.29
CA ARG A 37 2.97 -14.20 -7.00
C ARG A 37 3.89 -14.40 -8.20
N ASN A 38 3.54 -15.25 -9.16
CA ASN A 38 4.40 -15.65 -10.28
C ASN A 38 4.21 -14.82 -11.55
N ASN A 39 3.54 -13.66 -11.46
CA ASN A 39 3.16 -12.85 -12.61
C ASN A 39 3.65 -11.39 -12.46
N PHE A 40 2.88 -10.42 -12.94
CA PHE A 40 3.09 -8.97 -12.83
C PHE A 40 3.69 -8.51 -11.49
N ILE A 41 3.28 -9.09 -10.36
CA ILE A 41 3.83 -8.79 -9.02
C ILE A 41 5.34 -9.02 -8.92
N GLY A 42 5.85 -10.10 -9.50
CA GLY A 42 7.27 -10.43 -9.49
C GLY A 42 8.08 -9.38 -10.25
N TYR A 43 7.60 -9.00 -11.42
CA TYR A 43 8.18 -7.94 -12.25
C TYR A 43 8.15 -6.58 -11.55
N LEU A 44 7.00 -6.22 -10.97
CA LEU A 44 6.82 -4.98 -10.20
C LEU A 44 7.82 -4.90 -9.05
N TYR A 45 7.93 -5.97 -8.26
CA TYR A 45 8.91 -6.04 -7.18
C TYR A 45 10.35 -5.84 -7.69
N CYS A 46 10.73 -6.53 -8.77
CA CYS A 46 12.06 -6.39 -9.36
C CYS A 46 12.35 -4.97 -9.86
N ALA A 47 11.37 -4.30 -10.47
CA ALA A 47 11.52 -2.93 -10.94
C ALA A 47 11.77 -1.96 -9.78
N LEU A 48 10.95 -2.02 -8.73
CA LEU A 48 11.12 -1.20 -7.53
C LEU A 48 12.52 -1.38 -6.90
N VAL A 49 12.97 -2.63 -6.74
CA VAL A 49 14.29 -2.93 -6.17
C VAL A 49 15.42 -2.45 -7.08
N LYS A 50 15.27 -2.61 -8.41
CA LYS A 50 16.27 -2.14 -9.39
C LYS A 50 16.45 -0.62 -9.35
N ASP A 51 15.37 0.12 -9.08
CA ASP A 51 15.37 1.57 -8.94
C ASP A 51 15.78 2.04 -7.53
N GLY A 52 16.26 1.13 -6.67
CA GLY A 52 16.79 1.43 -5.34
C GLY A 52 15.72 1.65 -4.26
N ILE A 53 14.46 1.32 -4.53
CA ILE A 53 13.34 1.47 -3.59
C ILE A 53 13.30 0.26 -2.65
N ARG A 54 13.48 0.50 -1.34
CA ARG A 54 13.45 -0.56 -0.31
C ARG A 54 12.03 -1.09 -0.15
N THR A 55 11.75 -2.22 -0.80
CA THR A 55 10.41 -2.79 -0.88
C THR A 55 10.28 -4.04 -0.01
N PHE A 56 9.32 -4.05 0.91
CA PHE A 56 8.92 -5.24 1.66
C PHE A 56 7.78 -5.97 0.95
N THR A 57 7.86 -7.30 0.94
CA THR A 57 6.79 -8.19 0.48
C THR A 57 6.61 -9.30 1.49
N ASP A 58 5.39 -9.78 1.67
CA ASP A 58 5.08 -10.88 2.59
C ASP A 58 5.47 -12.27 2.05
N LYS A 59 6.31 -12.35 1.01
CA LYS A 59 6.77 -13.59 0.34
C LYS A 59 7.26 -14.69 1.30
N ASN A 60 7.72 -14.32 2.50
CA ASN A 60 8.24 -15.21 3.53
C ASN A 60 7.52 -15.10 4.90
N ALA A 61 6.51 -14.24 5.03
CA ALA A 61 5.84 -14.01 6.30
C ALA A 61 4.81 -15.12 6.55
N LEU A 62 5.22 -16.16 7.30
CA LEU A 62 4.34 -17.25 7.67
C LEU A 62 3.18 -16.74 8.55
N SER A 63 1.93 -16.92 8.09
CA SER A 63 0.75 -16.67 8.91
C SER A 63 0.67 -17.70 10.04
N ARG A 64 1.06 -17.33 11.27
CA ARG A 64 0.80 -18.16 12.45
C ARG A 64 -0.59 -17.84 12.99
N GLY A 65 -1.56 -18.73 12.75
CA GLY A 65 -2.85 -18.73 13.45
C GLY A 65 -3.80 -17.57 13.14
N GLY A 66 -3.74 -16.98 11.93
CA GLY A 66 -4.73 -16.00 11.48
C GLY A 66 -4.59 -14.59 12.08
N ARG A 67 -3.48 -14.28 12.74
CA ARG A 67 -3.13 -12.93 13.22
C ARG A 67 -1.94 -12.39 12.45
N ILE A 68 -2.00 -11.12 12.06
CA ILE A 68 -0.85 -10.42 11.45
C ILE A 68 0.32 -10.53 12.43
N GLY A 69 1.39 -11.19 12.02
CA GLY A 69 2.59 -11.33 12.86
C GLY A 69 3.23 -9.95 13.10
N ASP A 70 3.88 -9.78 14.25
CA ASP A 70 4.49 -8.50 14.62
C ASP A 70 5.47 -7.97 13.57
N GLU A 71 6.20 -8.87 12.90
CA GLU A 71 7.09 -8.52 11.78
C GLU A 71 6.33 -7.87 10.62
N LEU A 72 5.18 -8.42 10.24
CA LEU A 72 4.36 -7.91 9.15
C LEU A 72 3.68 -6.58 9.53
N LEU A 73 3.20 -6.45 10.78
CA LEU A 73 2.69 -5.18 11.30
C LEU A 73 3.76 -4.10 11.30
N ASN A 74 4.97 -4.43 11.76
CA ASN A 74 6.10 -3.52 11.78
C ASN A 74 6.53 -3.13 10.35
N ALA A 75 6.49 -4.06 9.39
CA ALA A 75 6.77 -3.76 8.00
C ALA A 75 5.74 -2.81 7.40
N ILE A 76 4.44 -3.01 7.66
CA ILE A 76 3.38 -2.10 7.20
C ILE A 76 3.60 -0.72 7.84
N ARG A 77 3.70 -0.63 9.16
CA ARG A 77 3.84 0.65 9.89
C ARG A 77 5.16 1.38 9.62
N GLY A 78 6.21 0.61 9.32
CA GLY A 78 7.54 1.11 9.00
C GLY A 78 7.72 1.48 7.53
N SER A 79 6.67 1.38 6.71
CA SER A 79 6.69 1.77 5.30
C SER A 79 6.10 3.17 5.09
N ASN A 80 6.62 3.90 4.11
CA ASN A 80 6.06 5.20 3.70
C ASN A 80 4.81 5.04 2.83
N ILE A 81 4.90 4.11 1.87
CA ILE A 81 3.86 3.87 0.86
C ILE A 81 3.43 2.41 0.93
N SER A 82 2.13 2.15 0.83
CA SER A 82 1.60 0.82 0.53
C SER A 82 1.09 0.78 -0.91
N ILE A 83 1.68 -0.09 -1.72
CA ILE A 83 1.12 -0.45 -3.03
C ILE A 83 0.24 -1.66 -2.82
N VAL A 84 -1.04 -1.54 -3.14
CA VAL A 84 -2.00 -2.64 -3.02
C VAL A 84 -2.44 -3.06 -4.41
N VAL A 85 -2.06 -4.27 -4.82
CA VAL A 85 -2.44 -4.83 -6.12
C VAL A 85 -3.72 -5.64 -5.97
N PHE A 86 -4.84 -5.04 -6.36
CA PHE A 86 -6.14 -5.70 -6.45
C PHE A 86 -6.21 -6.56 -7.71
N SER A 87 -6.60 -7.81 -7.54
CA SER A 87 -6.81 -8.80 -8.60
C SER A 87 -8.12 -9.55 -8.35
N LYS A 88 -8.50 -10.40 -9.29
CA LYS A 88 -9.67 -11.30 -9.13
C LYS A 88 -9.57 -12.22 -7.90
N SER A 89 -8.36 -12.57 -7.46
CA SER A 89 -8.12 -13.47 -6.33
C SER A 89 -7.93 -12.72 -5.00
N TYR A 90 -7.88 -11.39 -4.99
CA TYR A 90 -7.50 -10.59 -3.81
C TYR A 90 -8.35 -10.88 -2.57
N ALA A 91 -9.66 -11.01 -2.72
CA ALA A 91 -10.58 -11.29 -1.62
C ALA A 91 -10.63 -12.78 -1.22
N SER A 92 -9.96 -13.68 -1.95
CA SER A 92 -9.97 -15.12 -1.67
C SER A 92 -9.20 -15.51 -0.42
N SER A 93 -8.33 -14.64 0.10
CA SER A 93 -7.57 -14.87 1.34
C SER A 93 -7.99 -13.90 2.44
N ARG A 94 -8.37 -14.45 3.60
CA ARG A 94 -8.62 -13.65 4.81
C ARG A 94 -7.41 -12.81 5.18
N TRP A 95 -6.22 -13.37 4.99
CA TRP A 95 -4.96 -12.68 5.28
C TRP A 95 -4.79 -11.41 4.45
N THR A 96 -5.06 -11.52 3.15
CA THR A 96 -4.99 -10.39 2.22
C THR A 96 -5.96 -9.26 2.61
N LEU A 97 -7.13 -9.61 3.13
CA LEU A 97 -8.11 -8.65 3.63
C LEU A 97 -7.69 -8.02 4.97
N GLU A 98 -7.13 -8.78 5.91
CA GLU A 98 -6.61 -8.24 7.17
C GLU A 98 -5.43 -7.28 6.94
N LYS A 99 -4.52 -7.60 5.99
CA LYS A 99 -3.45 -6.67 5.58
C LYS A 99 -4.02 -5.34 5.11
N LEU A 100 -5.07 -5.35 4.29
CA LEU A 100 -5.70 -4.13 3.78
C LEU A 100 -6.28 -3.27 4.93
N VAL A 101 -6.93 -3.91 5.90
CA VAL A 101 -7.47 -3.22 7.08
C VAL A 101 -6.35 -2.52 7.86
N GLU A 102 -5.23 -3.19 8.11
CA GLU A 102 -4.10 -2.58 8.82
C GLU A 102 -3.47 -1.42 8.03
N ILE A 103 -3.31 -1.58 6.71
CA ILE A 103 -2.81 -0.51 5.84
C ILE A 103 -3.69 0.74 5.98
N LEU A 104 -5.01 0.60 5.86
CA LEU A 104 -5.95 1.71 6.02
C LEU A 104 -5.93 2.30 7.43
N HIS A 105 -5.69 1.48 8.46
CA HIS A 105 -5.50 1.98 9.81
C HIS A 105 -4.23 2.86 9.92
N CYS A 106 -3.12 2.43 9.31
CA CYS A 106 -1.86 3.20 9.29
C CYS A 106 -2.02 4.54 8.55
N ILE A 107 -2.79 4.57 7.46
CA ILE A 107 -3.09 5.78 6.70
C ILE A 107 -3.92 6.76 7.52
N LYS A 108 -4.90 6.28 8.29
CA LYS A 108 -5.73 7.14 9.16
C LYS A 108 -4.97 7.70 10.36
N THR A 109 -3.90 7.04 10.79
CA THR A 109 -3.18 7.37 12.03
C THR A 109 -1.82 8.02 11.81
N GLY A 110 -1.37 8.19 10.55
CA GLY A 110 -0.09 8.82 10.25
C GLY A 110 0.11 9.17 8.77
N ASN A 111 1.33 9.56 8.42
CA ASN A 111 1.72 9.93 7.05
C ASN A 111 2.03 8.69 6.18
N HIS A 112 1.05 7.82 5.98
CA HIS A 112 1.16 6.64 5.12
C HIS A 112 0.37 6.87 3.83
N THR A 113 0.94 6.58 2.66
CA THR A 113 0.24 6.75 1.37
C THR A 113 -0.23 5.41 0.82
N LEU A 114 -1.48 5.32 0.35
CA LEU A 114 -1.99 4.17 -0.40
C LEU A 114 -1.94 4.41 -1.90
N LEU A 115 -1.39 3.45 -2.63
CA LEU A 115 -1.42 3.40 -4.09
C LEU A 115 -2.10 2.10 -4.54
N PRO A 116 -3.40 2.14 -4.88
CA PRO A 116 -4.09 0.98 -5.41
C PRO A 116 -3.70 0.75 -6.88
N VAL A 117 -3.47 -0.52 -7.22
CA VAL A 117 -3.19 -1.00 -8.57
C VAL A 117 -4.22 -2.05 -8.92
N PHE A 118 -4.97 -1.85 -10.00
CA PHE A 118 -6.05 -2.75 -10.43
C PHE A 118 -5.55 -3.64 -11.58
N TYR A 119 -5.29 -4.90 -11.24
CA TYR A 119 -4.73 -5.91 -12.14
C TYR A 119 -5.81 -6.88 -12.64
N HIS A 120 -6.22 -6.70 -13.91
CA HIS A 120 -7.29 -7.48 -14.54
C HIS A 120 -8.61 -7.50 -13.76
N VAL A 121 -8.93 -6.36 -13.15
CA VAL A 121 -10.15 -6.14 -12.37
C VAL A 121 -10.60 -4.70 -12.57
N ASP A 122 -11.91 -4.50 -12.69
CA ASP A 122 -12.47 -3.15 -12.72
C ASP A 122 -12.42 -2.53 -11.30
N PRO A 123 -11.96 -1.28 -11.12
CA PRO A 123 -12.01 -0.61 -9.83
C PRO A 123 -13.40 -0.60 -9.18
N SER A 124 -14.48 -0.56 -9.98
CA SER A 124 -15.86 -0.65 -9.51
C SER A 124 -16.20 -2.03 -8.93
N ASP A 125 -15.62 -3.12 -9.46
CA ASP A 125 -15.78 -4.45 -8.89
C ASP A 125 -15.15 -4.54 -7.50
N VAL A 126 -13.98 -3.94 -7.31
CA VAL A 126 -13.34 -3.84 -5.98
C VAL A 126 -14.17 -2.97 -5.04
N ARG A 127 -14.63 -1.81 -5.52
CA ARG A 127 -15.37 -0.81 -4.72
C ARG A 127 -16.72 -1.32 -4.24
N ASN A 128 -17.43 -2.05 -5.10
CA ASN A 128 -18.78 -2.54 -4.83
C ASN A 128 -18.82 -4.03 -4.47
N GLN A 129 -17.65 -4.69 -4.46
CA GLN A 129 -17.50 -6.12 -4.24
C GLN A 129 -18.35 -6.99 -5.17
N THR A 130 -18.37 -6.64 -6.46
CA THR A 130 -19.01 -7.40 -7.55
C THR A 130 -18.01 -8.36 -8.24
N GLY A 131 -18.49 -9.17 -9.18
CA GLY A 131 -17.65 -10.18 -9.85
C GLY A 131 -17.13 -11.25 -8.87
N THR A 132 -15.82 -11.56 -8.93
CA THR A 132 -15.21 -12.59 -8.08
C THR A 132 -15.24 -12.25 -6.58
N PHE A 133 -15.38 -10.97 -6.23
CA PHE A 133 -15.49 -10.53 -4.83
C PHE A 133 -16.83 -10.98 -4.23
N THR A 134 -17.90 -11.05 -5.01
CA THR A 134 -19.21 -11.52 -4.54
C THR A 134 -19.12 -12.97 -4.05
N GLU A 135 -18.46 -13.84 -4.84
CA GLU A 135 -18.27 -15.25 -4.49
C GLU A 135 -17.40 -15.40 -3.24
N ALA A 136 -16.31 -14.63 -3.15
CA ALA A 136 -15.42 -14.64 -1.99
C ALA A 136 -16.16 -14.28 -0.69
N PHE A 137 -16.98 -13.22 -0.71
CA PHE A 137 -17.75 -12.81 0.47
C PHE A 137 -18.89 -13.76 0.81
N ALA A 138 -19.61 -14.29 -0.18
CA ALA A 138 -20.64 -15.31 0.07
C ALA A 138 -20.04 -16.56 0.75
N ARG A 139 -18.79 -16.91 0.41
CA ARG A 139 -18.06 -17.99 1.08
C ARG A 139 -17.76 -17.63 2.55
N TYR A 140 -17.32 -16.41 2.85
CA TYR A 140 -17.06 -16.00 4.23
C TYR A 140 -18.33 -15.96 5.08
N GLU A 141 -19.43 -15.44 4.55
CA GLU A 141 -20.72 -15.38 5.23
C GLU A 141 -21.23 -16.78 5.62
N LYS A 142 -20.90 -17.80 4.81
CA LYS A 142 -21.19 -19.22 5.14
C LYS A 142 -20.21 -19.85 6.12
N LEU A 143 -18.92 -19.50 6.04
CA LEU A 143 -17.86 -20.13 6.84
C LEU A 143 -17.70 -19.54 8.24
N ILE A 144 -18.03 -18.26 8.44
CA ILE A 144 -17.92 -17.54 9.71
C ILE A 144 -19.17 -16.66 9.95
N PRO A 145 -20.38 -17.24 9.94
CA PRO A 145 -21.63 -16.48 10.11
C PRO A 145 -21.71 -15.72 11.44
N GLU A 146 -20.94 -16.12 12.45
CA GLU A 146 -20.85 -15.47 13.75
C GLU A 146 -19.99 -14.20 13.76
N ASP A 147 -19.13 -14.00 12.76
CA ASP A 147 -18.19 -12.86 12.68
C ASP A 147 -18.53 -11.90 11.53
N MET A 148 -19.80 -11.53 11.45
CA MET A 148 -20.30 -10.58 10.44
C MET A 148 -19.65 -9.21 10.54
N GLU A 149 -19.23 -8.79 11.74
CA GLU A 149 -18.54 -7.51 11.93
C GLU A 149 -17.18 -7.49 11.26
N ARG A 150 -16.43 -8.60 11.26
CA ARG A 150 -15.20 -8.72 10.48
C ARG A 150 -15.48 -8.66 8.98
N ILE A 151 -16.52 -9.34 8.50
CA ILE A 151 -16.92 -9.29 7.08
C ILE A 151 -17.26 -7.86 6.65
N LYS A 152 -18.06 -7.13 7.44
CA LYS A 152 -18.38 -5.72 7.18
C LYS A 152 -17.12 -4.85 7.13
N ARG A 153 -16.16 -5.07 8.04
CA ARG A 153 -14.89 -4.36 8.07
C ARG A 153 -14.08 -4.58 6.79
N TRP A 154 -14.00 -5.82 6.31
CA TRP A 154 -13.31 -6.13 5.05
C TRP A 154 -13.98 -5.48 3.83
N ARG A 155 -15.32 -5.51 3.75
CA ARG A 155 -16.07 -4.83 2.69
C ARG A 155 -15.80 -3.32 2.69
N ALA A 156 -15.90 -2.69 3.87
CA ALA A 156 -15.62 -1.27 4.03
C ALA A 156 -14.18 -0.93 3.62
N ALA A 157 -13.20 -1.77 3.99
CA ALA A 157 -11.81 -1.58 3.60
C ALA A 157 -11.60 -1.62 2.08
N LEU A 158 -12.22 -2.57 1.37
CA LEU A 158 -12.15 -2.65 -0.09
C LEU A 158 -12.80 -1.43 -0.75
N THR A 159 -13.99 -1.03 -0.29
CA THR A 159 -14.68 0.15 -0.78
C THR A 159 -13.84 1.41 -0.58
N GLU A 160 -13.27 1.60 0.61
CA GLU A 160 -12.43 2.74 0.93
C GLU A 160 -11.16 2.76 0.06
N ALA A 161 -10.42 1.65 0.01
CA ALA A 161 -9.18 1.57 -0.75
C ALA A 161 -9.38 1.80 -2.26
N ALA A 162 -10.49 1.33 -2.83
CA ALA A 162 -10.82 1.54 -4.24
C ALA A 162 -11.26 2.98 -4.58
N ASN A 163 -11.39 3.86 -3.58
CA ASN A 163 -11.64 5.28 -3.78
C ASN A 163 -10.36 6.13 -3.80
N TYR A 164 -9.20 5.55 -3.49
CA TYR A 164 -7.92 6.25 -3.63
C TYR A 164 -7.52 6.34 -5.12
N PRO A 165 -6.82 7.41 -5.54
CA PRO A 165 -6.25 7.52 -6.88
C PRO A 165 -5.30 6.35 -7.15
N GLY A 166 -5.52 5.62 -8.23
CA GLY A 166 -4.78 4.38 -8.52
C GLY A 166 -4.53 4.13 -9.99
N TRP A 167 -3.77 3.09 -10.26
CA TRP A 167 -3.38 2.68 -11.61
C TRP A 167 -4.21 1.48 -12.06
N ASN A 168 -4.94 1.60 -13.17
CA ASN A 168 -5.74 0.51 -13.73
C ASN A 168 -5.07 -0.05 -14.99
N LEU A 169 -4.51 -1.26 -14.90
CA LEU A 169 -3.69 -1.84 -15.97
C LEU A 169 -4.46 -2.01 -17.29
N ASP A 170 -5.76 -2.31 -17.23
CA ASP A 170 -6.55 -2.55 -18.44
C ASP A 170 -6.90 -1.23 -19.17
N SER A 171 -6.94 -0.11 -18.44
CA SER A 171 -7.24 1.21 -19.02
C SER A 171 -6.09 1.79 -19.86
N PHE A 172 -4.84 1.45 -19.53
CA PHE A 172 -3.67 1.88 -20.30
C PHE A 172 -3.42 1.00 -21.53
N ALA A 173 -3.98 -0.21 -21.54
CA ALA A 173 -3.88 -1.14 -22.66
C ALA A 173 -4.77 -0.76 -23.87
N ASN A 174 -5.55 0.35 -23.82
CA ASN A 174 -6.33 0.94 -24.92
C ASN A 174 -7.10 -0.06 -25.83
N GLY A 175 -7.51 -1.21 -25.30
CA GLY A 175 -8.18 -2.29 -26.05
C GLY A 175 -7.35 -3.02 -27.12
N TYR A 176 -6.13 -2.57 -27.44
CA TYR A 176 -5.26 -3.19 -28.46
C TYR A 176 -4.14 -4.05 -27.86
N TYR A 177 -3.92 -3.95 -26.55
CA TYR A 177 -2.67 -4.39 -25.91
C TYR A 177 -2.86 -5.49 -24.85
N SER A 178 -3.70 -6.49 -25.13
CA SER A 178 -3.79 -7.71 -24.30
C SER A 178 -2.49 -8.54 -24.27
N THR A 179 -1.43 -8.07 -24.93
CA THR A 179 -0.15 -8.75 -25.14
C THR A 179 1.07 -7.84 -25.00
N LEU A 180 0.95 -6.64 -24.40
CA LEU A 180 2.17 -5.89 -24.08
C LEU A 180 3.05 -6.75 -23.18
N SER A 181 4.32 -6.92 -23.57
CA SER A 181 5.30 -7.57 -22.70
C SER A 181 5.29 -6.83 -21.37
N SER A 182 5.44 -7.56 -20.26
CA SER A 182 5.46 -7.00 -18.91
C SER A 182 6.39 -5.78 -18.78
N LEU A 183 7.40 -5.65 -19.65
CA LEU A 183 8.34 -4.52 -19.71
C LEU A 183 7.68 -3.16 -20.02
N VAL A 184 6.66 -3.09 -20.90
CA VAL A 184 6.03 -1.79 -21.25
C VAL A 184 5.13 -1.32 -20.11
N LEU A 185 4.36 -2.25 -19.52
CA LEU A 185 3.56 -1.97 -18.33
C LEU A 185 4.44 -1.53 -17.15
N LEU A 186 5.64 -2.11 -17.02
CA LEU A 186 6.59 -1.69 -15.99
C LEU A 186 7.16 -0.29 -16.24
N ASP A 187 7.45 0.09 -17.49
CA ASP A 187 7.97 1.43 -17.78
C ASP A 187 6.92 2.51 -17.47
N GLU A 188 5.67 2.30 -17.89
CA GLU A 188 4.55 3.19 -17.54
C GLU A 188 4.32 3.26 -16.03
N PHE A 189 4.37 2.11 -15.35
CA PHE A 189 4.24 2.06 -13.90
C PHE A 189 5.39 2.77 -13.18
N SER A 190 6.63 2.55 -13.60
CA SER A 190 7.80 3.25 -13.07
C SER A 190 7.65 4.75 -13.28
N ASN A 191 7.27 5.21 -14.46
CA ASN A 191 7.02 6.62 -14.73
C ASN A 191 5.89 7.21 -13.87
N TRP A 192 4.88 6.41 -13.54
CA TRP A 192 3.80 6.82 -12.64
C TRP A 192 4.24 6.89 -11.18
N ILE A 193 5.06 5.95 -10.71
CA ILE A 193 5.37 5.80 -9.29
C ILE A 193 6.65 6.53 -8.86
N LEU A 194 7.67 6.61 -9.73
CA LEU A 194 8.97 7.23 -9.41
C LEU A 194 8.86 8.70 -8.97
N PRO A 195 7.98 9.55 -9.56
CA PRO A 195 7.78 10.91 -9.09
C PRO A 195 7.34 10.99 -7.61
N LEU A 196 6.71 9.95 -7.07
CA LEU A 196 6.26 9.90 -5.67
C LEU A 196 7.41 9.69 -4.68
N PHE A 197 8.59 9.27 -5.16
CA PHE A 197 9.79 9.09 -4.34
C PHE A 197 10.78 10.27 -4.45
N GLY A 198 10.46 11.27 -5.29
CA GLY A 198 11.29 12.46 -5.53
C GLY A 198 12.47 12.17 -6.48
N SER A 199 12.77 13.12 -7.38
CA SER A 199 14.01 13.08 -8.17
C SER A 199 15.22 13.21 -7.24
N ALA A 200 15.88 12.10 -6.91
CA ALA A 200 17.33 12.01 -6.69
C ALA A 200 17.72 10.63 -6.13
N ARG A 201 18.40 9.84 -6.97
CA ARG A 201 19.82 9.57 -6.74
C ARG A 201 20.57 9.74 -8.06
#